data_AF-A0A847EIG3-F1
#
_entry.id   AF-A0A847EIG3-F1
#
_cell.length_a   1.000
_cell.length_b   1.000
_cell.length_c   1.000
_cell.angle_alpha   90.00
_cell.angle_beta   90.00
_cell.angle_gamma   90.00
#
_symmetry.space_group_name_H-M   'P 1'
#
loop_
_entity.id
_entity.type
_entity.pdbx_description
1 polymer ?
#
loop_
_entity_poly.entity_id
_entity_poly.type
_entity_poly.pdbx_seq_one_letter_code
_entity_poly.pdbx_strand_id
1 'polypeptide(L)'
;MKNLTANLLGFLLFAGILVFGVLFTIRSTVLSPQFINDRVEKIDTVRILDEVVTTEGSGDTSSLIDGVKTVITQTEPVVKEKIGVAVDSVYDYLLGKKTSPNIKGTLKDSFFNETFIGEIADEIDLAAFIDSIQQNQTDENRLPDDFMNAFRTTIVNREADIKTNITEFTAPVFQYLLGETQDIDLRRTLRSTVLDDEFVTLLLEETDVTSEAQAQITELIINQLPEELNSLATHVPAAVENLKPALEAQINDNAGVFLDYIIGIEQRFSFVISLDTVIVELNATLKDEFVNSPPPEYAHLTPEEREQYYDTNISDLISGSLPSTYTIDENVIDPQVASSFSGSITDMEVSLNDIRISIDEASIEAENQ
;
A
#
# COMPACT_ATOMS: atom_id res chain seq x y z
N MET A 1 60.75 50.33 -32.76
CA MET A 1 59.36 49.87 -32.99
C MET A 1 59.24 48.35 -33.16
N LYS A 2 60.04 47.66 -34.01
CA LYS A 2 59.99 46.19 -34.17
C LYS A 2 60.09 45.37 -32.88
N ASN A 3 60.96 45.74 -31.94
CA ASN A 3 61.13 45.00 -30.67
C ASN A 3 59.97 45.22 -29.67
N LEU A 4 59.29 46.37 -29.72
CA LEU A 4 58.15 46.65 -28.84
C LEU A 4 56.91 45.87 -29.27
N THR A 5 56.66 45.81 -30.58
CA THR A 5 55.55 45.06 -31.17
C THR A 5 55.73 43.55 -31.02
N ALA A 6 56.96 43.03 -31.17
CA ALA A 6 57.25 41.61 -30.96
C ALA A 6 57.09 41.18 -29.49
N ASN A 7 57.54 42.02 -28.55
CA ASN A 7 57.38 41.76 -27.12
C ASN A 7 55.92 41.86 -26.65
N LEU A 8 55.14 42.81 -27.21
CA LEU A 8 53.70 42.93 -26.92
C LEU A 8 52.90 41.75 -27.48
N LEU A 9 53.25 41.28 -28.69
CA LEU A 9 52.60 40.12 -29.31
C LEU A 9 52.96 38.82 -28.58
N GLY A 10 54.21 38.64 -28.16
CA GLY A 10 54.63 37.51 -27.33
C GLY A 10 53.95 37.48 -25.96
N PHE A 11 53.75 38.66 -25.35
CA PHE A 11 53.01 38.79 -24.10
C PHE A 11 51.50 38.48 -24.27
N LEU A 12 50.87 38.98 -25.34
CA LEU A 12 49.46 38.67 -25.64
C LEU A 12 49.23 37.19 -25.96
N LEU A 13 50.19 36.53 -26.62
CA LEU A 13 50.12 35.11 -26.94
C LEU A 13 50.35 34.24 -25.70
N PHE A 14 51.27 34.64 -24.81
CA PHE A 14 51.46 34.00 -23.51
C PHE A 14 50.23 34.18 -22.59
N ALA A 15 49.65 35.38 -22.53
CA ALA A 15 48.41 35.64 -21.81
C ALA A 15 47.22 34.86 -22.39
N GLY A 16 47.14 34.76 -23.71
CA GLY A 16 46.17 33.93 -24.41
C GLY A 16 46.29 32.45 -24.04
N ILE A 17 47.51 31.90 -24.03
CA ILE A 17 47.77 30.50 -23.65
C ILE A 17 47.51 30.26 -22.15
N LEU A 18 47.80 31.22 -21.27
CA LEU A 18 47.48 31.11 -19.84
C LEU A 18 45.97 31.11 -19.59
N VAL A 19 45.23 32.01 -20.25
CA VAL A 19 43.76 32.06 -20.15
C VAL A 19 43.15 30.80 -20.76
N PHE A 20 43.64 30.35 -21.92
CA PHE A 20 43.17 29.10 -22.55
C PHE A 20 43.54 27.86 -21.73
N GLY A 21 44.73 27.85 -21.11
CA GLY A 21 45.20 26.76 -20.26
C GLY A 21 44.42 26.65 -18.95
N VAL A 22 44.09 27.79 -18.32
CA VAL A 22 43.22 27.83 -17.13
C VAL A 22 41.78 27.45 -17.51
N LEU A 23 41.23 27.97 -18.61
CA LEU A 23 39.89 27.58 -19.10
C LEU A 23 39.83 26.10 -19.50
N PHE A 24 40.87 25.57 -20.12
CA PHE A 24 40.99 24.15 -20.47
C PHE A 24 41.13 23.26 -19.22
N THR A 25 41.87 23.70 -18.20
CA THR A 25 42.03 22.97 -16.93
C THR A 25 40.72 23.00 -16.12
N ILE A 26 40.00 24.13 -16.09
CA ILE A 26 38.68 24.24 -15.47
C ILE A 26 37.68 23.33 -16.21
N ARG A 27 37.67 23.37 -17.56
CA ARG A 27 36.85 22.49 -18.42
C ARG A 27 37.15 21.00 -18.23
N SER A 28 38.41 20.63 -17.96
CA SER A 28 38.84 19.22 -17.84
C SER A 28 38.85 18.68 -16.41
N THR A 29 38.76 19.53 -15.38
CA THR A 29 38.91 19.10 -13.96
C THR A 29 37.73 19.47 -13.07
N VAL A 30 37.22 20.72 -13.16
CA VAL A 30 36.12 21.21 -12.31
C VAL A 30 34.77 21.02 -12.98
N LEU A 31 34.78 20.99 -14.30
CA LEU A 31 33.61 20.80 -15.15
C LEU A 31 33.62 19.43 -15.82
N SER A 32 34.45 18.44 -15.50
CA SER A 32 34.28 17.13 -16.18
C SER A 32 33.10 16.37 -15.54
N PRO A 33 32.20 15.75 -16.34
CA PRO A 33 31.12 14.93 -15.78
C PRO A 33 31.65 13.81 -14.89
N GLN A 34 32.80 13.23 -15.27
CA GLN A 34 33.52 12.25 -14.46
C GLN A 34 33.89 12.76 -13.06
N PHE A 35 34.32 14.01 -12.88
CA PHE A 35 34.65 14.55 -11.56
C PHE A 35 33.42 14.68 -10.65
N ILE A 36 32.27 15.09 -11.19
CA ILE A 36 31.02 15.15 -10.44
C ILE A 36 30.49 13.74 -10.16
N ASN A 37 30.56 12.82 -11.12
CA ASN A 37 30.16 11.42 -10.94
C ASN A 37 31.03 10.73 -9.87
N ASP A 38 32.35 10.96 -9.85
CA ASP A 38 33.26 10.50 -8.78
C ASP A 38 32.92 11.07 -7.39
N ARG A 39 32.20 12.20 -7.35
CA ARG A 39 31.70 12.80 -6.10
C ARG A 39 30.33 12.24 -5.73
N VAL A 40 29.47 11.97 -6.70
CA VAL A 40 28.17 11.29 -6.55
C VAL A 40 28.37 9.89 -5.98
N GLU A 41 29.38 9.15 -6.44
CA GLU A 41 29.72 7.83 -5.87
C GLU A 41 30.01 7.89 -4.36
N LYS A 42 30.50 9.02 -3.86
CA LYS A 42 30.85 9.25 -2.45
C LYS A 42 29.73 9.90 -1.64
N ILE A 43 28.57 10.14 -2.25
CA ILE A 43 27.39 10.63 -1.54
C ILE A 43 26.83 9.50 -0.67
N ASP A 44 26.56 9.84 0.58
CA ASP A 44 25.74 9.05 1.49
C ASP A 44 24.28 9.48 1.28
N THR A 45 23.52 8.65 0.57
CA THR A 45 22.13 8.95 0.17
C THR A 45 21.18 8.96 1.37
N VAL A 46 21.42 8.10 2.36
CA VAL A 46 20.63 8.04 3.61
C VAL A 46 20.80 9.33 4.42
N ARG A 47 22.04 9.83 4.52
CA ARG A 47 22.30 11.11 5.20
C ARG A 47 21.60 12.30 4.53
N ILE A 48 21.46 12.29 3.20
CA ILE A 48 20.69 13.33 2.50
C ILE A 48 19.21 13.23 2.86
N LEU A 49 18.65 12.02 2.88
CA LEU A 49 17.26 11.82 3.29
C LEU A 49 17.01 12.34 4.71
N ASP A 50 17.90 12.05 5.67
CA ASP A 50 17.81 12.59 7.03
C ASP A 50 17.83 14.13 7.08
N GLU A 51 18.64 14.76 6.23
CA GLU A 51 18.74 16.22 6.15
C GLU A 51 17.47 16.86 5.55
N VAL A 52 16.86 16.22 4.54
CA VAL A 52 15.60 16.68 3.93
C VAL A 52 14.43 16.54 4.91
N VAL A 53 14.29 15.38 5.54
CA VAL A 53 13.20 15.07 6.49
C VAL A 53 13.23 15.95 7.74
N THR A 54 14.41 16.38 8.19
CA THR A 54 14.54 17.26 9.37
C THR A 54 14.24 18.73 9.09
N THR A 55 14.18 19.13 7.81
CA THR A 55 14.01 20.54 7.39
C THR A 55 12.55 20.87 7.08
N GLU A 56 11.75 19.90 6.64
CA GLU A 56 10.31 20.05 6.37
C GLU A 56 9.52 19.28 7.44
N GLY A 57 8.84 20.02 8.32
CA GLY A 57 8.27 19.51 9.59
C GLY A 57 7.52 18.18 9.48
N SER A 58 7.94 17.21 10.29
CA SER A 58 7.39 15.87 10.35
C SER A 58 5.99 15.84 10.97
N GLY A 59 5.00 15.44 10.18
CA GLY A 59 3.86 14.70 10.71
C GLY A 59 4.30 13.35 11.27
N ASP A 60 3.35 12.52 11.71
CA ASP A 60 3.58 11.18 12.28
C ASP A 60 3.97 10.14 11.21
N THR A 61 4.95 10.48 10.36
CA THR A 61 5.41 9.70 9.19
C THR A 61 6.73 8.98 9.45
N SER A 62 7.18 8.91 10.71
CA SER A 62 8.46 8.31 11.10
C SER A 62 8.61 6.87 10.61
N SER A 63 7.53 6.08 10.67
CA SER A 63 7.51 4.69 10.21
C SER A 63 7.72 4.56 8.70
N LEU A 64 7.09 5.44 7.90
CA LEU A 64 7.25 5.48 6.45
C LEU A 64 8.66 5.92 6.05
N ILE A 65 9.25 6.88 6.77
CA ILE A 65 10.61 7.37 6.52
C ILE A 65 11.63 6.24 6.66
N ASP A 66 11.49 5.38 7.67
CA ASP A 66 12.40 4.24 7.86
C ASP A 66 12.22 3.16 6.77
N GLY A 67 10.99 2.97 6.29
CA GLY A 67 10.71 2.21 5.07
C GLY A 67 11.47 2.76 3.87
N VAL A 68 11.39 4.07 3.63
CA VAL A 68 12.10 4.72 2.52
C VAL A 68 13.62 4.59 2.68
N LYS A 69 14.17 4.71 3.90
CA LYS A 69 15.61 4.49 4.15
C LYS A 69 16.06 3.08 3.77
N THR A 70 15.24 2.08 4.08
CA THR A 70 15.51 0.68 3.71
C THR A 70 15.58 0.53 2.19
N VAL A 71 14.60 1.07 1.48
CA VAL A 71 14.59 1.09 0.00
C VAL A 71 15.83 1.79 -0.55
N ILE A 72 16.13 3.03 -0.11
CA ILE A 72 17.28 3.79 -0.59
C ILE A 72 18.61 3.05 -0.36
N THR A 73 18.73 2.34 0.77
CA THR A 73 19.92 1.55 1.08
C THR A 73 20.08 0.37 0.12
N GLN A 74 18.99 -0.31 -0.20
CA GLN A 74 18.97 -1.42 -1.16
C GLN A 74 19.27 -0.95 -2.58
N THR A 75 18.74 0.22 -2.95
CA THR A 75 18.78 0.71 -4.33
C THR A 75 19.84 1.78 -4.58
N GLU A 76 20.77 1.99 -3.64
CA GLU A 76 21.77 3.06 -3.70
C GLU A 76 22.57 3.07 -5.03
N PRO A 77 23.04 1.92 -5.57
CA PRO A 77 23.76 1.91 -6.84
C PRO A 77 22.92 2.44 -8.02
N VAL A 78 21.66 2.00 -8.09
CA VAL A 78 20.69 2.40 -9.13
C VAL A 78 20.45 3.91 -9.05
N VAL A 79 20.19 4.43 -7.86
CA VAL A 79 19.97 5.87 -7.63
C VAL A 79 21.19 6.68 -8.07
N LYS A 80 22.41 6.25 -7.69
CA LYS A 80 23.66 6.93 -8.06
C LYS A 80 23.90 6.96 -9.57
N GLU A 81 23.59 5.87 -10.27
CA GLU A 81 23.67 5.82 -11.73
C GLU A 81 22.75 6.88 -12.37
N LYS A 82 21.49 6.97 -11.93
CA LYS A 82 20.52 7.91 -12.51
C LYS A 82 20.83 9.37 -12.14
N ILE A 83 21.46 9.63 -10.98
CA ILE A 83 22.04 10.95 -10.68
C ILE A 83 23.10 11.32 -11.74
N GLY A 84 23.94 10.36 -12.15
CA GLY A 84 24.94 10.56 -13.22
C GLY A 84 24.30 10.96 -14.55
N VAL A 85 23.20 10.31 -14.94
CA VAL A 85 22.43 10.67 -16.15
C VAL A 85 21.92 12.12 -16.08
N ALA A 86 21.39 12.53 -14.93
CA ALA A 86 20.92 13.89 -14.72
C ALA A 86 22.06 14.93 -14.79
N VAL A 87 23.20 14.62 -14.16
CA VAL A 87 24.42 15.45 -14.20
C VAL A 87 24.91 15.60 -15.62
N ASP A 88 24.99 14.51 -16.39
CA ASP A 88 25.42 14.53 -17.79
C ASP A 88 24.50 15.40 -18.65
N SER A 89 23.18 15.33 -18.43
CA SER A 89 22.19 16.14 -19.14
C SER A 89 22.39 17.65 -18.89
N VAL A 90 22.52 18.04 -17.61
CA VAL A 90 22.77 19.44 -17.22
C VAL A 90 24.10 19.91 -17.80
N TYR A 91 25.12 19.04 -17.80
CA TYR A 91 26.42 19.36 -18.33
C TYR A 91 26.42 19.56 -19.85
N ASP A 92 25.68 18.74 -20.58
CA ASP A 92 25.49 18.89 -22.02
C ASP A 92 24.80 20.22 -22.36
N TYR A 93 23.89 20.70 -21.52
CA TYR A 93 23.36 22.07 -21.62
C TYR A 93 24.42 23.14 -21.37
N LEU A 94 25.17 23.05 -20.26
CA LEU A 94 26.22 24.03 -19.92
C LEU A 94 27.32 24.12 -20.99
N LEU A 95 27.58 23.02 -21.70
CA LEU A 95 28.51 22.99 -22.84
C LEU A 95 27.90 23.46 -24.16
N GLY A 96 26.63 23.83 -24.19
CA GLY A 96 25.91 24.27 -25.39
C GLY A 96 25.61 23.14 -26.39
N LYS A 97 25.69 21.87 -25.96
CA LYS A 97 25.26 20.73 -26.78
C LYS A 97 23.74 20.59 -26.80
N LYS A 98 23.06 21.03 -25.73
CA LYS A 98 21.60 21.21 -25.67
C LYS A 98 21.26 22.70 -25.69
N THR A 99 20.14 23.05 -26.32
CA THR A 99 19.66 24.45 -26.42
C THR A 99 18.82 24.89 -25.22
N SER A 100 18.44 23.96 -24.34
CA SER A 100 17.69 24.19 -23.10
C SER A 100 18.11 23.14 -22.07
N PRO A 101 18.07 23.46 -20.75
CA PRO A 101 18.28 22.49 -19.68
C PRO A 101 17.30 21.32 -19.74
N ASN A 102 16.06 21.57 -20.19
CA ASN A 102 14.97 20.60 -20.27
C ASN A 102 14.87 19.71 -19.02
N ILE A 103 14.53 20.31 -17.88
CA ILE A 103 14.49 19.62 -16.58
C ILE A 103 13.54 18.43 -16.60
N LYS A 104 12.33 18.61 -17.15
CA LYS A 104 11.34 17.52 -17.32
C LYS A 104 11.88 16.36 -18.15
N GLY A 105 12.53 16.65 -19.29
CA GLY A 105 13.16 15.61 -20.10
C GLY A 105 14.31 14.92 -19.35
N THR A 106 15.10 15.68 -18.59
CA THR A 106 16.17 15.11 -17.76
C THR A 106 15.62 14.17 -16.70
N LEU A 107 14.56 14.57 -15.98
CA LEU A 107 13.89 13.72 -14.98
C LEU A 107 13.29 12.47 -15.61
N LYS A 108 12.66 12.58 -16.78
CA LYS A 108 12.15 11.44 -17.55
C LYS A 108 13.26 10.44 -17.89
N ASP A 109 14.39 10.93 -18.41
CA ASP A 109 15.51 10.09 -18.82
C ASP A 109 16.27 9.46 -17.63
N SER A 110 16.22 10.08 -16.44
CA SER A 110 16.90 9.59 -15.24
C SER A 110 16.01 8.79 -14.30
N PHE A 111 15.02 9.42 -13.68
CA PHE A 111 14.27 8.86 -12.54
C PHE A 111 12.80 8.53 -12.86
N PHE A 112 12.18 9.18 -13.84
CA PHE A 112 10.76 9.01 -14.17
C PHE A 112 10.58 8.14 -15.41
N ASN A 113 11.12 6.93 -15.35
CA ASN A 113 11.01 5.92 -16.40
C ASN A 113 10.87 4.50 -15.83
N GLU A 114 10.32 3.61 -16.64
CA GLU A 114 10.07 2.21 -16.31
C GLU A 114 11.37 1.44 -16.00
N THR A 115 12.49 1.77 -16.65
CA THR A 115 13.77 1.09 -16.42
C THR A 115 14.26 1.33 -15.00
N PHE A 116 14.25 2.58 -14.53
CA PHE A 116 14.59 2.90 -13.16
C PHE A 116 13.66 2.18 -12.18
N ILE A 117 12.35 2.23 -12.39
CA ILE A 117 11.39 1.55 -11.49
C ILE A 117 11.58 0.04 -11.47
N GLY A 118 11.86 -0.60 -12.61
CA GLY A 118 12.19 -2.02 -12.67
C GLY A 118 13.45 -2.36 -11.88
N GLU A 119 14.53 -1.57 -12.05
CA GLU A 119 15.78 -1.74 -11.29
C GLU A 119 15.57 -1.54 -9.78
N ILE A 120 14.73 -0.58 -9.39
CA ILE A 120 14.33 -0.39 -7.99
C ILE A 120 13.54 -1.60 -7.49
N ALA A 121 12.54 -2.06 -8.23
CA ALA A 121 11.69 -3.18 -7.85
C ALA A 121 12.48 -4.50 -7.70
N ASP A 122 13.45 -4.75 -8.57
CA ASP A 122 14.29 -5.94 -8.53
C ASP A 122 15.17 -6.00 -7.26
N GLU A 123 15.67 -4.85 -6.80
CA GLU A 123 16.57 -4.76 -5.64
C GLU A 123 15.83 -4.65 -4.29
N ILE A 124 14.57 -4.21 -4.29
CA ILE A 124 13.82 -4.07 -3.04
C ILE A 124 13.43 -5.44 -2.48
N ASP A 125 13.69 -5.62 -1.17
CA ASP A 125 13.06 -6.66 -0.36
C ASP A 125 11.77 -6.09 0.26
N LEU A 126 10.62 -6.46 -0.32
CA LEU A 126 9.31 -5.98 0.13
C LEU A 126 8.98 -6.42 1.56
N ALA A 127 9.46 -7.59 1.98
CA ALA A 127 9.24 -8.08 3.33
C ALA A 127 10.02 -7.22 4.34
N ALA A 128 11.30 -6.94 4.06
CA ALA A 128 12.12 -6.07 4.89
C ALA A 128 11.58 -4.64 4.96
N PHE A 129 11.03 -4.13 3.84
CA PHE A 129 10.34 -2.85 3.81
C PHE A 129 9.14 -2.81 4.76
N ILE A 130 8.25 -3.81 4.72
CA ILE A 130 7.10 -3.89 5.63
C ILE A 130 7.56 -4.02 7.09
N ASP A 131 8.55 -4.87 7.36
CA ASP A 131 9.10 -5.07 8.71
C ASP A 131 9.64 -3.75 9.30
N SER A 132 10.23 -2.89 8.46
CA SER A 132 10.74 -1.58 8.88
C SER A 132 9.63 -0.56 9.18
N ILE A 133 8.50 -0.63 8.46
CA ILE A 133 7.32 0.20 8.76
C ILE A 133 6.72 -0.24 10.10
N GLN A 134 6.54 -1.55 10.31
CA GLN A 134 5.90 -2.08 11.51
C GLN A 134 6.71 -1.81 12.79
N GLN A 135 8.04 -1.94 12.75
CA GLN A 135 8.91 -1.74 13.92
C GLN A 135 8.86 -0.33 14.50
N ASN A 136 8.47 0.65 13.69
CA ASN A 136 8.53 2.07 14.03
C ASN A 136 7.14 2.72 14.10
N GLN A 137 6.06 1.92 14.14
CA GLN A 137 4.72 2.43 14.41
C GLN A 137 4.61 2.89 15.87
N THR A 138 4.02 4.07 16.08
CA THR A 138 3.58 4.57 17.38
C THR A 138 2.23 3.93 17.75
N ASP A 139 1.92 3.83 19.05
CA ASP A 139 0.64 3.26 19.51
C ASP A 139 -0.59 3.98 18.95
N GLU A 140 -0.44 5.25 18.52
CA GLU A 140 -1.53 6.08 17.98
C GLU A 140 -1.91 5.71 16.54
N ASN A 141 -0.96 5.17 15.76
CA ASN A 141 -1.14 4.79 14.35
C ASN A 141 -0.85 3.30 14.08
N ARG A 142 -0.76 2.49 15.13
CA ARG A 142 -0.48 1.06 15.01
C ARG A 142 -1.68 0.35 14.40
N LEU A 143 -1.45 -0.31 13.27
CA LEU A 143 -2.44 -1.19 12.66
C LEU A 143 -2.53 -2.52 13.45
N PRO A 144 -3.68 -3.21 13.44
CA PRO A 144 -3.81 -4.52 14.09
C PRO A 144 -2.73 -5.49 13.63
N ASP A 145 -2.09 -6.20 14.56
CA ASP A 145 -0.96 -7.08 14.25
C ASP A 145 -1.36 -8.21 13.29
N ASP A 146 -2.56 -8.78 13.47
CA ASP A 146 -3.07 -9.84 12.60
C ASP A 146 -3.28 -9.35 11.17
N PHE A 147 -3.80 -8.13 11.00
CA PHE A 147 -3.92 -7.50 9.69
C PHE A 147 -2.56 -7.24 9.05
N MET A 148 -1.58 -6.72 9.81
CA MET A 148 -0.23 -6.47 9.29
C MET A 148 0.49 -7.75 8.88
N ASN A 149 0.30 -8.83 9.64
CA ASN A 149 0.83 -10.15 9.30
C ASN A 149 0.17 -10.69 8.02
N ALA A 150 -1.15 -10.60 7.89
CA ALA A 150 -1.87 -11.01 6.68
C ALA A 150 -1.44 -10.19 5.45
N PHE A 151 -1.30 -8.87 5.61
CA PHE A 151 -0.81 -7.96 4.56
C PHE A 151 0.61 -8.31 4.12
N ARG A 152 1.51 -8.57 5.07
CA ARG A 152 2.88 -9.03 4.80
C ARG A 152 2.89 -10.36 4.05
N THR A 153 2.12 -11.34 4.51
CA THR A 153 2.03 -12.65 3.85
C THR A 153 1.50 -12.52 2.42
N THR A 154 0.47 -11.70 2.22
CA THR A 154 -0.09 -11.41 0.89
C THR A 154 0.96 -10.79 -0.04
N ILE A 155 1.72 -9.80 0.45
CA ILE A 155 2.77 -9.16 -0.34
C ILE A 155 3.89 -10.14 -0.70
N VAL A 156 4.33 -10.97 0.25
CA VAL A 156 5.37 -11.97 0.00
C VAL A 156 4.90 -13.03 -1.01
N ASN A 157 3.65 -13.48 -0.88
CA ASN A 157 3.07 -14.47 -1.79
C ASN A 157 2.90 -13.93 -3.21
N ARG A 158 2.69 -12.62 -3.36
CA ARG A 158 2.53 -11.93 -4.66
C ARG A 158 3.74 -11.06 -5.03
N GLU A 159 4.91 -11.29 -4.46
CA GLU A 159 6.05 -10.37 -4.61
C GLU A 159 6.41 -10.10 -6.07
N ALA A 160 6.47 -11.16 -6.90
CA ALA A 160 6.81 -11.05 -8.32
C ALA A 160 5.79 -10.22 -9.11
N ASP A 161 4.50 -10.42 -8.82
CA ASP A 161 3.40 -9.70 -9.48
C ASP A 161 3.38 -8.25 -9.01
N ILE A 162 3.54 -7.99 -7.72
CA ILE A 162 3.62 -6.63 -7.16
C ILE A 162 4.79 -5.85 -7.78
N LYS A 163 5.97 -6.46 -7.89
CA LYS A 163 7.14 -5.83 -8.53
C LYS A 163 6.85 -5.44 -9.98
N THR A 164 6.12 -6.29 -10.70
CA THR A 164 5.67 -5.98 -12.07
C THR A 164 4.65 -4.83 -12.07
N ASN A 165 3.62 -4.93 -11.23
CA ASN A 165 2.50 -3.99 -11.17
C ASN A 165 2.91 -2.59 -10.68
N ILE A 166 3.99 -2.47 -9.89
CA ILE A 166 4.58 -1.17 -9.51
C ILE A 166 5.02 -0.38 -10.75
N THR A 167 5.49 -1.05 -11.81
CA THR A 167 5.85 -0.37 -13.06
C THR A 167 4.62 0.21 -13.75
N GLU A 168 3.51 -0.54 -13.77
CA GLU A 168 2.24 -0.07 -14.33
C GLU A 168 1.62 1.06 -13.50
N PHE A 169 1.74 0.98 -12.17
CA PHE A 169 1.30 2.02 -11.23
C PHE A 169 2.06 3.33 -11.40
N THR A 170 3.38 3.27 -11.59
CA THR A 170 4.23 4.47 -11.63
C THR A 170 4.14 5.24 -12.94
N ALA A 171 3.77 4.59 -14.05
CA ALA A 171 3.60 5.25 -15.35
C ALA A 171 2.63 6.46 -15.32
N PRO A 172 1.38 6.35 -14.84
CA PRO A 172 0.48 7.52 -14.72
C PRO A 172 0.97 8.56 -13.71
N VAL A 173 1.67 8.15 -12.64
CA VAL A 173 2.31 9.07 -11.68
C VAL A 173 3.35 9.93 -12.38
N PHE A 174 4.23 9.33 -13.18
CA PHE A 174 5.25 10.06 -13.93
C PHE A 174 4.66 10.99 -14.98
N GLN A 175 3.63 10.56 -15.70
CA GLN A 175 2.92 11.42 -16.64
C GLN A 175 2.32 12.64 -15.94
N TYR A 176 1.74 12.47 -14.76
CA TYR A 176 1.21 13.57 -13.96
C TYR A 176 2.32 14.53 -13.49
N LEU A 177 3.41 14.01 -12.92
CA LEU A 177 4.54 14.81 -12.43
C LEU A 177 5.23 15.60 -13.55
N LEU A 178 5.32 15.04 -14.75
CA LEU A 178 5.88 15.71 -15.93
C LEU A 178 4.89 16.69 -16.59
N GLY A 179 3.64 16.72 -16.14
CA GLY A 179 2.57 17.57 -16.68
C GLY A 179 2.01 17.09 -18.01
N GLU A 180 2.21 15.81 -18.35
CA GLU A 180 1.57 15.15 -19.50
C GLU A 180 0.07 14.93 -19.24
N THR A 181 -0.34 14.77 -17.97
CA THR A 181 -1.74 14.76 -17.52
C THR A 181 -2.05 15.92 -16.57
N GLN A 182 -3.32 16.28 -16.42
CA GLN A 182 -3.75 17.35 -15.51
C GLN A 182 -4.06 16.85 -14.10
N ASP A 183 -4.64 15.66 -14.00
CA ASP A 183 -5.12 15.08 -12.76
C ASP A 183 -4.55 13.67 -12.57
N ILE A 184 -4.51 13.22 -11.33
CA ILE A 184 -4.22 11.84 -10.93
C ILE A 184 -5.22 11.39 -9.87
N ASP A 185 -5.67 10.15 -9.98
CA ASP A 185 -6.51 9.48 -8.99
C ASP A 185 -5.74 8.26 -8.49
N LEU A 186 -5.03 8.41 -7.38
CA LEU A 186 -4.15 7.35 -6.88
C LEU A 186 -4.97 6.15 -6.40
N ARG A 187 -6.19 6.38 -5.89
CA ARG A 187 -7.07 5.29 -5.43
C ARG A 187 -7.41 4.35 -6.57
N ARG A 188 -7.92 4.91 -7.68
CA ARG A 188 -8.24 4.09 -8.86
C ARG A 188 -6.99 3.49 -9.49
N THR A 189 -5.87 4.20 -9.48
CA THR A 189 -4.62 3.69 -10.05
C THR A 189 -4.10 2.50 -9.25
N LEU A 190 -4.06 2.60 -7.91
CA LEU A 190 -3.70 1.49 -7.01
C LEU A 190 -4.67 0.32 -7.21
N ARG A 191 -5.98 0.60 -7.23
CA ARG A 191 -7.05 -0.39 -7.40
C ARG A 191 -6.95 -1.21 -8.68
N SER A 192 -6.44 -0.61 -9.75
CA SER A 192 -6.31 -1.28 -11.06
C SER A 192 -4.93 -1.89 -11.30
N THR A 193 -3.99 -1.78 -10.35
CA THR A 193 -2.60 -2.22 -10.54
C THR A 193 -2.13 -3.08 -9.36
N VAL A 194 -1.64 -2.47 -8.29
CA VAL A 194 -1.01 -3.17 -7.15
C VAL A 194 -2.04 -3.79 -6.22
N LEU A 195 -3.13 -3.06 -5.95
CA LEU A 195 -4.22 -3.49 -5.09
C LEU A 195 -5.38 -3.94 -5.98
N ASP A 196 -5.26 -5.10 -6.62
CA ASP A 196 -6.30 -5.67 -7.49
C ASP A 196 -7.23 -6.63 -6.71
N ASP A 197 -8.20 -7.23 -7.41
CA ASP A 197 -9.17 -8.17 -6.80
C ASP A 197 -8.48 -9.41 -6.20
N GLU A 198 -7.40 -9.88 -6.84
CA GLU A 198 -6.65 -11.04 -6.37
C GLU A 198 -5.87 -10.72 -5.09
N PHE A 199 -5.28 -9.52 -5.01
CA PHE A 199 -4.59 -9.03 -3.80
C PHE A 199 -5.54 -9.07 -2.61
N VAL A 200 -6.72 -8.46 -2.75
CA VAL A 200 -7.65 -8.33 -1.63
C VAL A 200 -8.30 -9.67 -1.26
N THR A 201 -8.53 -10.55 -2.24
CA THR A 201 -9.04 -11.90 -1.95
C THR A 201 -8.06 -12.66 -1.05
N LEU A 202 -6.76 -12.66 -1.41
CA LEU A 202 -5.73 -13.28 -0.60
C LEU A 202 -5.57 -12.59 0.77
N LEU A 203 -5.66 -11.27 0.83
CA LEU A 203 -5.62 -10.54 2.09
C LEU A 203 -6.75 -10.95 3.04
N LEU A 204 -7.97 -11.11 2.52
CA LEU A 204 -9.14 -11.52 3.31
C LEU A 204 -9.02 -12.97 3.79
N GLU A 205 -8.46 -13.85 2.96
CA GLU A 205 -8.16 -15.24 3.33
C GLU A 205 -7.10 -15.31 4.44
N GLU A 206 -6.02 -14.55 4.32
CA GLU A 206 -4.93 -14.51 5.32
C GLU A 206 -5.36 -13.82 6.63
N THR A 207 -6.28 -12.87 6.57
CA THR A 207 -6.87 -12.23 7.76
C THR A 207 -7.89 -13.13 8.45
N ASP A 208 -8.31 -14.22 7.81
CA ASP A 208 -9.32 -15.17 8.29
C ASP A 208 -10.66 -14.50 8.65
N VAL A 209 -11.10 -13.57 7.79
CA VAL A 209 -12.37 -12.83 7.96
C VAL A 209 -13.57 -13.77 8.05
N THR A 210 -13.49 -14.93 7.38
CA THR A 210 -14.49 -15.99 7.47
C THR A 210 -14.66 -16.48 8.91
N SER A 211 -13.57 -16.81 9.60
CA SER A 211 -13.64 -17.30 10.98
C SER A 211 -14.14 -16.24 11.95
N GLU A 212 -13.75 -14.97 11.75
CA GLU A 212 -14.28 -13.85 12.53
C GLU A 212 -15.79 -13.70 12.34
N ALA A 213 -16.29 -13.75 11.10
CA ALA A 213 -17.73 -13.73 10.82
C ALA A 213 -18.46 -14.92 11.46
N GLN A 214 -17.88 -16.13 11.42
CA GLN A 214 -18.45 -17.31 12.09
C GLN A 214 -18.53 -17.14 13.61
N ALA A 215 -17.51 -16.56 14.23
CA ALA A 215 -17.50 -16.27 15.67
C ALA A 215 -18.62 -15.30 16.04
N GLN A 216 -18.76 -14.20 15.30
CA GLN A 216 -19.83 -13.21 15.51
C GLN A 216 -21.23 -13.79 15.28
N ILE A 217 -21.43 -14.60 14.24
CA ILE A 217 -22.70 -15.31 13.99
C ILE A 217 -23.00 -16.28 15.13
N THR A 218 -21.99 -17.01 15.62
CA THR A 218 -22.15 -17.94 16.75
C THR A 218 -22.61 -17.21 18.01
N GLU A 219 -21.96 -16.10 18.36
CA GLU A 219 -22.37 -15.28 19.51
C GLU A 219 -23.78 -14.69 19.32
N LEU A 220 -24.09 -14.20 18.12
CA LEU A 220 -25.41 -13.66 17.77
C LEU A 220 -26.51 -14.70 18.01
N ILE A 221 -26.30 -15.93 17.53
CA ILE A 221 -27.26 -17.02 17.70
C ILE A 221 -27.38 -17.42 19.16
N ILE A 222 -26.26 -17.61 19.87
CA ILE A 222 -26.26 -18.01 21.30
C ILE A 222 -27.02 -16.97 22.14
N ASN A 223 -26.79 -15.68 21.89
CA ASN A 223 -27.43 -14.60 22.64
C ASN A 223 -28.93 -14.46 22.34
N GLN A 224 -29.41 -15.03 21.23
CA GLN A 224 -30.82 -15.01 20.82
C GLN A 224 -31.52 -16.35 21.03
N LEU A 225 -30.81 -17.37 21.52
CA LEU A 225 -31.42 -18.66 21.83
C LEU A 225 -32.46 -18.51 22.96
N PRO A 226 -33.63 -19.18 22.84
CA PRO A 226 -34.57 -19.33 23.94
C PRO A 226 -33.90 -19.92 25.19
N GLU A 227 -34.32 -19.48 26.38
CA GLU A 227 -33.72 -19.88 27.66
C GLU A 227 -33.79 -21.40 27.87
N GLU A 228 -34.87 -22.03 27.40
CA GLU A 228 -35.11 -23.48 27.43
C GLU A 228 -34.02 -24.27 26.68
N LEU A 229 -33.30 -23.63 25.76
CA LEU A 229 -32.27 -24.22 24.91
C LEU A 229 -30.85 -23.83 25.32
N ASN A 230 -30.66 -23.03 26.38
CA ASN A 230 -29.33 -22.59 26.82
C ASN A 230 -28.37 -23.76 27.09
N SER A 231 -28.87 -24.87 27.63
CA SER A 231 -28.05 -26.07 27.86
C SER A 231 -27.55 -26.73 26.56
N LEU A 232 -28.21 -26.46 25.43
CA LEU A 232 -27.87 -26.97 24.10
C LEU A 232 -27.11 -25.94 23.24
N ALA A 233 -26.82 -24.74 23.77
CA ALA A 233 -26.03 -23.72 23.07
C ALA A 233 -24.65 -24.22 22.61
N THR A 234 -24.12 -25.26 23.26
CA THR A 234 -22.87 -25.92 22.89
C THR A 234 -22.86 -26.55 21.49
N HIS A 235 -24.03 -26.76 20.88
CA HIS A 235 -24.17 -27.30 19.53
C HIS A 235 -24.20 -26.21 18.43
N VAL A 236 -24.34 -24.93 18.81
CA VAL A 236 -24.37 -23.81 17.84
C VAL A 236 -23.11 -23.72 16.98
N PRO A 237 -21.88 -23.79 17.54
CA PRO A 237 -20.67 -23.67 16.72
C PRO A 237 -20.60 -24.70 15.57
N ALA A 238 -21.08 -25.91 15.80
CA ALA A 238 -21.08 -26.97 14.78
C ALA A 238 -22.06 -26.68 13.62
N ALA A 239 -23.20 -26.03 13.90
CA ALA A 239 -24.14 -25.62 12.86
C ALA A 239 -23.62 -24.41 12.07
N VAL A 240 -22.96 -23.46 12.74
CA VAL A 240 -22.33 -22.30 12.09
C VAL A 240 -21.14 -22.70 11.22
N GLU A 241 -20.43 -23.79 11.56
CA GLU A 241 -19.33 -24.31 10.75
C GLU A 241 -19.76 -24.64 9.30
N ASN A 242 -21.01 -25.07 9.10
CA ASN A 242 -21.52 -25.39 7.78
C ASN A 242 -21.75 -24.15 6.90
N LEU A 243 -21.74 -22.93 7.46
CA LEU A 243 -21.75 -21.70 6.65
C LEU A 243 -20.43 -21.42 5.98
N LYS A 244 -19.33 -22.01 6.44
CA LYS A 244 -17.98 -21.66 5.98
C LYS A 244 -17.88 -21.53 4.45
N PRO A 245 -18.33 -22.50 3.63
CA PRO A 245 -18.20 -22.39 2.18
C PRO A 245 -19.05 -21.25 1.57
N ALA A 246 -20.22 -20.95 2.15
CA ALA A 246 -21.07 -19.86 1.70
C ALA A 246 -20.53 -18.49 2.13
N LEU A 247 -19.96 -18.40 3.34
CA LEU A 247 -19.29 -17.21 3.85
C LEU A 247 -18.07 -16.88 2.99
N GLU A 248 -17.20 -17.85 2.74
CA GLU A 248 -16.02 -17.69 1.87
C GLU A 248 -16.43 -17.21 0.48
N ALA A 249 -17.46 -17.83 -0.13
CA ALA A 249 -17.95 -17.40 -1.43
C ALA A 249 -18.47 -15.95 -1.41
N GLN A 250 -19.26 -15.56 -0.41
CA GLN A 250 -19.78 -14.19 -0.30
C GLN A 250 -18.68 -13.16 -0.03
N ILE A 251 -17.73 -13.48 0.84
CA ILE A 251 -16.58 -12.61 1.15
C ILE A 251 -15.75 -12.41 -0.13
N ASN A 252 -15.44 -13.48 -0.86
CA ASN A 252 -14.65 -13.42 -2.08
C ASN A 252 -15.38 -12.70 -3.23
N ASP A 253 -16.68 -12.96 -3.42
CA ASP A 253 -17.51 -12.27 -4.42
C ASP A 253 -17.61 -10.75 -4.15
N ASN A 254 -17.41 -10.31 -2.90
CA ASN A 254 -17.46 -8.92 -2.48
C ASN A 254 -16.08 -8.33 -2.11
N ALA A 255 -14.98 -9.06 -2.36
CA ALA A 255 -13.64 -8.64 -1.97
C ALA A 255 -13.26 -7.28 -2.58
N GLY A 256 -13.68 -7.03 -3.82
CA GLY A 256 -13.49 -5.75 -4.49
C GLY A 256 -14.19 -4.57 -3.79
N VAL A 257 -15.38 -4.78 -3.20
CA VAL A 257 -16.11 -3.75 -2.45
C VAL A 257 -15.38 -3.43 -1.15
N PHE A 258 -14.86 -4.45 -0.48
CA PHE A 258 -14.02 -4.28 0.69
C PHE A 258 -12.75 -3.48 0.37
N LEU A 259 -12.10 -3.76 -0.76
CA LEU A 259 -10.94 -3.00 -1.19
C LEU A 259 -11.28 -1.54 -1.46
N ASP A 260 -12.38 -1.29 -2.18
CA ASP A 260 -12.86 0.06 -2.48
C ASP A 260 -13.12 0.86 -1.20
N TYR A 261 -13.58 0.22 -0.13
CA TYR A 261 -13.71 0.82 1.19
C TYR A 261 -12.34 1.15 1.83
N ILE A 262 -11.41 0.19 1.88
CA ILE A 262 -10.08 0.41 2.51
C ILE A 262 -9.34 1.58 1.87
N ILE A 263 -9.35 1.67 0.54
CA ILE A 263 -8.64 2.73 -0.18
C ILE A 263 -9.45 4.04 -0.26
N GLY A 264 -10.70 4.03 0.23
CA GLY A 264 -11.58 5.19 0.31
C GLY A 264 -12.21 5.63 -1.01
N ILE A 265 -12.37 4.71 -1.98
CA ILE A 265 -13.28 4.92 -3.13
C ILE A 265 -14.72 4.92 -2.62
N GLU A 266 -15.06 3.93 -1.79
CA GLU A 266 -16.35 3.82 -1.12
C GLU A 266 -16.19 4.22 0.36
N GLN A 267 -17.21 4.89 0.90
CA GLN A 267 -17.21 5.34 2.30
C GLN A 267 -17.69 4.25 3.25
N ARG A 268 -18.35 3.23 2.71
CA ARG A 268 -19.05 2.19 3.45
C ARG A 268 -18.98 0.88 2.70
N PHE A 269 -18.95 -0.23 3.43
CA PHE A 269 -19.16 -1.55 2.86
C PHE A 269 -20.18 -2.31 3.68
N SER A 270 -21.05 -3.04 3.00
CA SER A 270 -22.03 -3.91 3.63
C SER A 270 -22.53 -4.94 2.64
N PHE A 271 -22.55 -6.20 3.05
CA PHE A 271 -23.24 -7.25 2.32
C PHE A 271 -23.93 -8.21 3.29
N VAL A 272 -24.99 -8.87 2.80
CA VAL A 272 -25.92 -9.64 3.63
C VAL A 272 -25.83 -11.11 3.28
N ILE A 273 -25.72 -11.95 4.30
CA ILE A 273 -25.61 -13.39 4.19
C ILE A 273 -26.86 -14.02 4.80
N SER A 274 -27.43 -15.01 4.12
CA SER A 274 -28.55 -15.79 4.66
C SER A 274 -28.05 -16.75 5.74
N LEU A 275 -28.77 -16.78 6.86
CA LEU A 275 -28.57 -17.75 7.94
C LEU A 275 -29.56 -18.92 7.87
N ASP A 276 -30.36 -19.02 6.81
CA ASP A 276 -31.42 -20.03 6.69
C ASP A 276 -30.86 -21.46 6.82
N THR A 277 -29.71 -21.73 6.20
CA THR A 277 -29.03 -23.03 6.30
C THR A 277 -28.66 -23.36 7.75
N VAL A 278 -28.11 -22.40 8.50
CA VAL A 278 -27.78 -22.59 9.92
C VAL A 278 -29.03 -22.83 10.72
N ILE A 279 -30.07 -22.04 10.52
CA ILE A 279 -31.32 -22.17 11.28
C ILE A 279 -31.91 -23.56 11.06
N VAL A 280 -31.90 -24.07 9.84
CA VAL A 280 -32.40 -25.43 9.52
C VAL A 280 -31.55 -26.51 10.20
N GLU A 281 -30.23 -26.44 10.09
CA GLU A 281 -29.33 -27.45 10.66
C GLU A 281 -29.26 -27.38 12.19
N LEU A 282 -29.28 -26.18 12.75
CA LEU A 282 -29.35 -25.94 14.18
C LEU A 282 -30.67 -26.49 14.74
N ASN A 283 -31.80 -26.19 14.11
CA ASN A 283 -33.10 -26.71 14.55
C ASN A 283 -33.11 -28.25 14.52
N ALA A 284 -32.58 -28.87 13.47
CA ALA A 284 -32.45 -30.32 13.39
C ALA A 284 -31.54 -30.90 14.49
N THR A 285 -30.39 -30.27 14.73
CA THR A 285 -29.42 -30.70 15.74
C THR A 285 -29.97 -30.54 17.16
N LEU A 286 -30.56 -29.38 17.46
CA LEU A 286 -31.17 -29.10 18.75
C LEU A 286 -32.38 -30.00 19.01
N LYS A 287 -33.16 -30.35 17.98
CA LYS A 287 -34.26 -31.32 18.10
C LYS A 287 -33.73 -32.69 18.52
N ASP A 288 -32.73 -33.20 17.81
CA ASP A 288 -32.15 -34.51 18.12
C ASP A 288 -31.56 -34.53 19.54
N GLU A 289 -30.81 -33.49 19.92
CA GLU A 289 -30.21 -33.39 21.25
C GLU A 289 -31.25 -33.19 22.35
N PHE A 290 -32.30 -32.41 22.13
CA PHE A 290 -33.39 -32.27 23.09
C PHE A 290 -34.13 -33.59 23.31
N VAL A 291 -34.32 -34.38 22.24
CA VAL A 291 -34.99 -35.69 22.32
C VAL A 291 -34.08 -36.73 22.96
N ASN A 292 -32.78 -36.75 22.70
CA ASN A 292 -31.87 -37.80 23.19
C ASN A 292 -31.25 -37.47 24.55
N SER A 293 -30.94 -36.20 24.78
CA SER A 293 -30.22 -35.66 25.95
C SER A 293 -30.95 -34.42 26.49
N PRO A 294 -32.21 -34.55 26.94
CA PRO A 294 -33.00 -33.38 27.31
C PRO A 294 -32.40 -32.59 28.48
N PRO A 295 -32.71 -31.29 28.55
CA PRO A 295 -32.51 -30.52 29.76
C PRO A 295 -33.16 -31.20 30.99
N PRO A 296 -32.60 -31.04 32.21
CA PRO A 296 -33.11 -31.72 33.40
C PRO A 296 -34.61 -31.53 33.66
N GLU A 297 -35.12 -30.36 33.28
CA GLU A 297 -36.54 -30.00 33.40
C GLU A 297 -37.45 -30.90 32.57
N TYR A 298 -36.97 -31.41 31.43
CA TYR A 298 -37.73 -32.25 30.49
C TYR A 298 -37.31 -33.73 30.54
N ALA A 299 -36.34 -34.09 31.39
CA ALA A 299 -35.86 -35.46 31.54
C ALA A 299 -36.94 -36.45 32.02
N HIS A 300 -38.04 -35.94 32.59
CA HIS A 300 -39.20 -36.73 33.03
C HIS A 300 -40.14 -37.17 31.90
N LEU A 301 -40.02 -36.56 30.70
CA LEU A 301 -40.84 -36.86 29.54
C LEU A 301 -40.27 -38.05 28.75
N THR A 302 -41.14 -38.81 28.08
CA THR A 302 -40.74 -39.83 27.11
C THR A 302 -40.16 -39.19 25.85
N PRO A 303 -39.35 -39.91 25.04
CA PRO A 303 -38.80 -39.36 23.79
C PRO A 303 -39.88 -38.81 22.84
N GLU A 304 -41.02 -39.49 22.71
CA GLU A 304 -42.14 -39.09 21.87
C GLU A 304 -42.81 -37.79 22.37
N GLU A 305 -42.99 -37.67 23.69
CA GLU A 305 -43.50 -36.44 24.32
C GLU A 305 -42.51 -35.27 24.18
N ARG A 306 -41.21 -35.53 24.25
CA ARG A 306 -40.16 -34.52 24.02
C ARG A 306 -40.16 -34.03 22.58
N GLU A 307 -40.28 -34.95 21.62
CA GLU A 307 -40.35 -34.60 20.20
C GLU A 307 -41.56 -33.73 19.90
N GLN A 308 -42.75 -34.14 20.39
CA GLN A 308 -43.97 -33.36 20.21
C GLN A 308 -43.88 -31.99 20.89
N TYR A 309 -43.28 -31.92 22.08
CA TYR A 309 -43.07 -30.66 22.79
C TYR A 309 -42.15 -29.74 21.99
N TYR A 310 -41.04 -30.25 21.47
CA TYR A 310 -40.09 -29.49 20.67
C TYR A 310 -40.74 -28.93 19.41
N ASP A 311 -41.43 -29.79 18.64
CA ASP A 311 -42.08 -29.37 17.39
C ASP A 311 -43.18 -28.32 17.62
N THR A 312 -43.90 -28.42 18.74
CA THR A 312 -45.03 -27.50 19.03
C THR A 312 -44.58 -26.19 19.68
N ASN A 313 -43.56 -26.22 20.54
CA ASN A 313 -43.23 -25.08 21.40
C ASN A 313 -41.86 -24.47 21.11
N ILE A 314 -40.93 -25.21 20.50
CA ILE A 314 -39.54 -24.79 20.37
C ILE A 314 -39.18 -24.45 18.92
N SER A 315 -39.59 -25.27 17.94
CA SER A 315 -39.22 -25.08 16.53
C SER A 315 -39.64 -23.71 15.97
N ASP A 316 -40.86 -23.26 16.30
CA ASP A 316 -41.36 -21.95 15.90
C ASP A 316 -40.67 -20.79 16.63
N LEU A 317 -40.25 -21.01 17.90
CA LEU A 317 -39.48 -20.03 18.65
C LEU A 317 -38.10 -19.82 18.03
N ILE A 318 -37.39 -20.89 17.65
CA ILE A 318 -36.10 -20.79 16.95
C ILE A 318 -36.26 -19.98 15.67
N SER A 319 -37.25 -20.32 14.84
CA SER A 319 -37.50 -19.65 13.56
C SER A 319 -37.93 -18.18 13.71
N GLY A 320 -38.56 -17.82 14.83
CA GLY A 320 -39.03 -16.45 15.10
C GLY A 320 -38.08 -15.58 15.93
N SER A 321 -37.13 -16.18 16.65
CA SER A 321 -36.17 -15.48 17.52
C SER A 321 -34.82 -15.25 16.86
N LEU A 322 -34.38 -16.19 16.01
CA LEU A 322 -33.10 -16.08 15.33
C LEU A 322 -33.20 -15.17 14.10
N PRO A 323 -32.13 -14.42 13.77
CA PRO A 323 -32.12 -13.57 12.60
C PRO A 323 -31.95 -14.44 11.36
N SER A 324 -32.73 -14.19 10.30
CA SER A 324 -32.59 -14.91 9.02
C SER A 324 -31.39 -14.47 8.20
N THR A 325 -30.74 -13.37 8.59
CA THR A 325 -29.60 -12.81 7.89
C THR A 325 -28.56 -12.25 8.86
N TYR A 326 -27.30 -12.28 8.44
CA TYR A 326 -26.20 -11.57 9.08
C TYR A 326 -25.59 -10.57 8.09
N THR A 327 -25.24 -9.40 8.58
CA THR A 327 -24.59 -8.36 7.76
C THR A 327 -23.11 -8.34 8.08
N ILE A 328 -22.28 -8.53 7.06
CA ILE A 328 -20.86 -8.22 7.13
C ILE A 328 -20.71 -6.76 6.74
N ASP A 329 -20.18 -5.95 7.65
CA ASP A 329 -19.96 -4.53 7.48
C ASP A 329 -18.64 -4.08 8.12
N GLU A 330 -18.45 -2.77 8.22
CA GLU A 330 -17.25 -2.12 8.73
C GLU A 330 -16.86 -2.51 10.16
N ASN A 331 -17.70 -3.24 10.90
CA ASN A 331 -17.35 -3.69 12.25
C ASN A 331 -16.58 -5.02 12.26
N VAL A 332 -16.58 -5.76 11.14
CA VAL A 332 -15.82 -7.02 11.02
C VAL A 332 -14.31 -6.74 10.90
N ILE A 333 -13.95 -5.53 10.50
CA ILE A 333 -12.57 -5.12 10.26
C ILE A 333 -12.35 -3.80 10.98
N ASP A 334 -11.20 -3.63 11.64
CA ASP A 334 -10.95 -2.42 12.42
C ASP A 334 -11.05 -1.16 11.52
N PRO A 335 -11.97 -0.21 11.79
CA PRO A 335 -12.13 1.01 11.00
C PRO A 335 -10.85 1.84 10.89
N GLN A 336 -9.90 1.65 11.83
CA GLN A 336 -8.59 2.26 11.77
C GLN A 336 -7.85 1.89 10.48
N VAL A 337 -7.97 0.64 10.00
CA VAL A 337 -7.32 0.17 8.78
C VAL A 337 -7.72 1.04 7.58
N ALA A 338 -9.02 1.21 7.31
CA ALA A 338 -9.48 2.01 6.19
C ALA A 338 -9.08 3.48 6.33
N SER A 339 -9.15 4.03 7.55
CA SER A 339 -8.76 5.43 7.79
C SER A 339 -7.27 5.68 7.54
N SER A 340 -6.40 4.75 7.93
CA SER A 340 -4.95 4.83 7.73
C SER A 340 -4.57 4.77 6.25
N PHE A 341 -5.16 3.83 5.49
CA PHE A 341 -4.89 3.70 4.05
C PHE A 341 -5.42 4.90 3.26
N SER A 342 -6.69 5.28 3.46
CA SER A 342 -7.28 6.42 2.76
C SER A 342 -6.60 7.74 3.11
N GLY A 343 -6.19 7.93 4.37
CA GLY A 343 -5.39 9.08 4.80
C GLY A 343 -4.05 9.12 4.07
N SER A 344 -3.30 8.02 4.08
CA SER A 344 -2.00 7.92 3.41
C SER A 344 -2.07 8.19 1.91
N ILE A 345 -3.12 7.72 1.22
CA ILE A 345 -3.32 7.99 -0.21
C ILE A 345 -3.60 9.47 -0.47
N THR A 346 -4.37 10.12 0.41
CA THR A 346 -4.62 11.57 0.34
C THR A 346 -3.33 12.36 0.48
N ASP A 347 -2.51 12.00 1.47
CA ASP A 347 -1.23 12.68 1.72
C ASP A 347 -0.25 12.49 0.55
N MET A 348 -0.26 11.31 -0.09
CA MET A 348 0.49 11.07 -1.33
C MET A 348 0.00 11.95 -2.48
N GLU A 349 -1.31 12.09 -2.69
CA GLU A 349 -1.86 12.96 -3.76
C GLU A 349 -1.46 14.43 -3.56
N VAL A 350 -1.50 14.92 -2.32
CA VAL A 350 -1.02 16.27 -1.97
C VAL A 350 0.47 16.40 -2.26
N SER A 351 1.28 15.44 -1.81
CA SER A 351 2.73 15.45 -2.03
C SER A 351 3.10 15.43 -3.52
N LEU A 352 2.41 14.64 -4.33
CA LEU A 352 2.62 14.60 -5.78
C LEU A 352 2.30 15.94 -6.44
N ASN A 353 1.25 16.62 -5.99
CA ASN A 353 0.91 17.95 -6.50
C ASN A 353 2.01 18.97 -6.15
N ASP A 354 2.53 18.94 -4.93
CA ASP A 354 3.61 19.85 -4.51
C ASP A 354 4.92 19.57 -5.28
N ILE A 355 5.25 18.30 -5.50
CA ILE A 355 6.40 17.90 -6.34
C ILE A 355 6.22 18.40 -7.77
N ARG A 356 5.02 18.25 -8.35
CA ARG A 356 4.73 18.73 -9.70
C ARG A 356 4.91 20.25 -9.81
N ILE A 357 4.36 21.02 -8.87
CA ILE A 357 4.53 22.48 -8.84
C ILE A 357 6.02 22.84 -8.78
N SER A 358 6.79 22.16 -7.93
CA SER A 358 8.23 22.38 -7.80
C SER A 358 9.00 22.08 -9.10
N ILE A 359 8.62 21.01 -9.81
CA ILE A 359 9.20 20.67 -11.12
C ILE A 359 8.86 21.75 -12.17
N ASP A 360 7.62 22.23 -12.18
CA ASP A 360 7.17 23.28 -13.10
C ASP A 360 7.92 24.60 -12.86
N GLU A 361 8.05 25.02 -11.59
CA GLU A 361 8.81 26.22 -11.20
C GLU A 361 10.28 26.12 -11.57
N ALA A 362 10.93 24.99 -11.24
CA ALA A 362 12.33 24.75 -11.59
C ALA A 362 12.55 24.73 -13.12
N SER A 363 11.60 24.19 -13.88
CA SER A 363 11.67 24.18 -15.34
C SER A 363 11.58 25.59 -15.92
N ILE A 364 10.65 26.41 -15.41
CA ILE A 364 10.50 27.82 -15.83
C ILE A 364 11.73 28.63 -15.46
N GLU A 365 12.27 28.47 -14.25
CA GLU A 365 13.48 29.19 -13.83
C GLU A 365 14.67 28.84 -14.72
N ALA A 366 14.87 27.56 -15.00
CA ALA A 366 15.97 27.07 -15.82
C ALA A 366 15.89 27.55 -17.28
N GLU A 367 14.68 27.72 -17.83
CA GLU A 367 14.47 28.25 -19.19
C GLU A 367 14.68 29.77 -19.31
N ASN A 368 14.60 30.51 -18.20
CA ASN A 368 14.75 31.96 -18.17
C ASN A 368 16.18 32.44 -17.83
N GLN A 369 17.13 31.52 -17.62
CA GLN A 369 18.56 31.79 -17.39
C GLN A 369 19.40 31.47 -18.63
#